data_AF-A0A3M6ACB7-F1
#
_entry.id   AF-A0A3M6ACB7-F1
#
_cell.length_a   1.000
_cell.length_b   1.000
_cell.length_c   1.000
_cell.angle_alpha   90.00
_cell.angle_beta   90.00
_cell.angle_gamma   90.00
#
_symmetry.space_group_name_H-M   'P 1'
#
loop_
_entity.id
_entity.type
_entity.pdbx_description
1 polymer ?
#
loop_
_entity_poly.entity_id
_entity_poly.type
_entity_poly.pdbx_seq_one_letter_code
_entity_poly.pdbx_strand_id
1 'polypeptide(L)' 'TQTAQEVSNLTAGYGSTGTAGSDSSLIAGYGSTQTSGGDSALTAGYGSTQTAQEGSNLTAGYGSTGTAGADSS' A
#
# COMPACT_ATOMS: atom_id res chain seq x y z
N THR A 1 2.82 -6.58 10.21
CA THR A 1 3.85 -7.36 9.50
C THR A 1 4.17 -6.70 8.19
N GLN A 2 5.45 -6.56 7.85
CA GLN A 2 5.92 -5.78 6.70
C GLN A 2 6.74 -6.71 5.80
N THR A 3 6.33 -6.84 4.55
CA THR A 3 7.03 -7.59 3.50
C THR A 3 7.32 -6.64 2.35
N ALA A 4 8.56 -6.58 1.92
CA ALA A 4 9.01 -5.68 0.87
C ALA A 4 9.92 -6.45 -0.09
N GLN A 5 9.65 -6.34 -1.39
CA GLN A 5 10.52 -6.90 -2.43
C GLN A 5 11.65 -5.92 -2.78
N GLU A 6 12.57 -6.35 -3.66
CA GLU A 6 13.77 -5.56 -4.00
C GLU A 6 13.41 -4.12 -4.40
N VAL A 7 14.18 -3.15 -3.87
CA VAL A 7 14.03 -1.70 -4.16
C VAL A 7 12.69 -1.08 -3.72
N SER A 8 11.92 -1.71 -2.83
CA SER A 8 10.69 -1.11 -2.30
C SER A 8 10.90 -0.23 -1.06
N ASN A 9 10.03 0.77 -0.91
CA ASN A 9 9.99 1.68 0.22
C ASN A 9 8.70 1.49 1.01
N LEU A 10 8.78 1.12 2.28
CA LEU A 10 7.61 0.89 3.13
C LEU A 10 7.73 1.66 4.45
N THR A 11 6.87 2.65 4.62
CA THR A 11 6.67 3.36 5.89
C THR A 11 5.36 2.89 6.51
N ALA A 12 5.40 2.30 7.70
CA ALA A 12 4.22 1.72 8.33
C ALA A 12 4.03 2.23 9.76
N GLY A 13 2.81 2.65 10.08
CA GLY A 13 2.37 2.97 11.44
C GLY A 13 2.28 1.73 12.33
N TYR A 14 2.01 1.93 13.61
CA TYR A 14 1.87 0.80 14.53
C TYR A 14 0.61 -0.02 14.21
N GLY A 15 0.73 -1.35 14.36
CA GLY A 15 -0.35 -2.29 14.05
C GLY A 15 -0.65 -2.45 12.56
N SER A 16 0.13 -1.81 11.67
CA SER A 16 -0.09 -1.94 10.22
C SER A 16 0.44 -3.27 9.68
N THR A 17 -0.12 -3.69 8.55
CA THR A 17 0.37 -4.79 7.73
C THR A 17 0.58 -4.31 6.30
N GLY A 18 1.71 -4.65 5.68
CA GLY A 18 2.07 -4.16 4.36
C GLY A 18 2.81 -5.20 3.54
N THR A 19 2.44 -5.37 2.28
CA THR A 19 3.18 -6.13 1.28
C THR A 19 3.49 -5.24 0.08
N ALA A 20 4.76 -4.91 -0.11
CA ALA A 20 5.27 -4.05 -1.17
C ALA A 20 5.89 -4.91 -2.28
N GLY A 21 5.44 -4.73 -3.52
CA GLY A 21 6.07 -5.28 -4.72
C GLY A 21 7.40 -4.61 -5.05
N SER A 22 8.11 -5.08 -6.07
CA SER A 22 9.38 -4.46 -6.51
C SER A 22 9.18 -2.99 -6.88
N ASP A 23 10.14 -2.14 -6.54
CA ASP A 23 10.11 -0.70 -6.89
C ASP A 23 8.86 0.07 -6.40
N SER A 24 8.12 -0.48 -5.43
CA SER A 24 6.90 0.16 -4.90
C SER A 24 7.14 1.07 -3.71
N SER A 25 6.22 2.00 -3.45
CA SER A 25 6.24 2.95 -2.33
C SER A 25 4.94 2.91 -1.53
N LEU A 26 5.00 2.49 -0.27
CA LEU A 26 3.83 2.34 0.60
C LEU A 26 3.96 3.20 1.84
N ILE A 27 2.92 3.98 2.14
CA ILE A 27 2.75 4.75 3.37
C ILE A 27 1.47 4.28 4.07
N ALA A 28 1.62 3.51 5.14
CA ALA A 28 0.52 2.96 5.91
C ALA A 28 0.30 3.73 7.22
N GLY A 29 -0.91 4.25 7.43
CA GLY A 29 -1.36 4.73 8.73
C GLY A 29 -1.52 3.59 9.74
N TYR A 30 -1.71 3.92 11.01
CA TYR A 30 -1.94 2.94 12.07
C TYR A 30 -3.07 1.95 11.74
N GLY A 31 -2.85 0.68 12.06
CA GLY A 31 -3.84 -0.38 11.87
C GLY A 31 -4.24 -0.61 10.41
N SER A 32 -3.50 -0.07 9.44
CA SER A 32 -3.83 -0.20 8.02
C SER A 32 -3.28 -1.49 7.43
N THR A 33 -3.90 -1.97 6.36
CA THR A 33 -3.44 -3.10 5.56
C THR A 33 -3.24 -2.66 4.12
N GLN A 34 -2.04 -2.82 3.56
CA GLN A 34 -1.77 -2.45 2.17
C GLN A 34 -1.07 -3.60 1.44
N THR A 35 -1.50 -3.88 0.21
CA THR A 35 -0.86 -4.84 -0.69
C THR A 35 -0.63 -4.16 -2.04
N SER A 36 0.60 -4.23 -2.54
CA SER A 36 1.02 -3.56 -3.77
C SER A 36 1.66 -4.56 -4.73
N GLY A 37 1.32 -4.46 -6.01
CA GLY A 37 2.15 -4.95 -7.11
C GLY A 37 3.45 -4.17 -7.26
N GLY A 38 4.23 -4.48 -8.30
CA GLY A 38 5.44 -3.72 -8.65
C GLY A 38 5.12 -2.31 -9.15
N ASP A 39 6.07 -1.38 -9.05
CA ASP A 39 5.96 -0.02 -9.59
C ASP A 39 4.72 0.78 -9.10
N SER A 40 4.26 0.49 -7.89
CA SER A 40 3.00 1.03 -7.35
C SER A 40 3.24 1.97 -6.17
N ALA A 41 2.36 2.96 -5.97
CA ALA A 41 2.40 3.85 -4.82
C ALA A 41 1.08 3.89 -4.05
N LEU A 42 1.10 3.52 -2.76
CA LEU A 42 -0.10 3.46 -1.93
C LEU A 42 0.06 4.32 -0.67
N THR A 43 -0.89 5.22 -0.42
CA THR A 43 -1.00 5.98 0.84
C THR A 43 -2.32 5.66 1.54
N ALA A 44 -2.25 5.21 2.78
CA ALA A 44 -3.40 4.83 3.60
C ALA A 44 -3.49 5.65 4.89
N GLY A 45 -4.68 6.19 5.16
CA GLY A 45 -5.06 6.71 6.47
C GLY A 45 -5.29 5.60 7.50
N TYR A 46 -5.59 5.97 8.76
CA TYR A 46 -5.84 5.03 9.86
C TYR A 46 -6.88 3.95 9.50
N GLY A 47 -6.57 2.69 9.80
CA GLY A 47 -7.50 1.56 9.65
C GLY A 47 -7.93 1.28 8.20
N SER A 48 -7.17 1.73 7.20
CA SER A 48 -7.53 1.52 5.79
C SER A 48 -7.07 0.17 5.27
N THR A 49 -7.71 -0.32 4.22
CA THR A 49 -7.29 -1.52 3.49
C THR A 49 -7.16 -1.24 1.99
N GLN A 50 -5.97 -1.36 1.41
CA GLN A 50 -5.79 -1.14 -0.03
C GLN A 50 -5.11 -2.34 -0.70
N THR A 51 -5.51 -2.63 -1.94
CA THR A 51 -4.83 -3.60 -2.81
C THR A 51 -4.63 -2.99 -4.18
N ALA A 52 -3.40 -2.89 -4.64
CA ALA A 52 -3.07 -2.36 -5.96
C ALA A 52 -2.34 -3.42 -6.78
N GLN A 53 -2.64 -3.50 -8.08
CA GLN A 53 -1.85 -4.29 -9.03
C GLN A 53 -0.58 -3.52 -9.42
N GLU A 54 0.10 -3.93 -10.49
CA GLU A 54 1.31 -3.25 -10.99
C GLU A 54 0.99 -1.82 -11.47
N GLY A 55 1.97 -0.91 -11.35
CA GLY A 55 1.88 0.45 -11.93
C GLY A 55 0.79 1.35 -11.33
N SER A 56 0.29 0.99 -10.15
CA SER A 56 -0.95 1.55 -9.59
C SER A 56 -0.70 2.57 -8.49
N ASN A 57 -1.53 3.63 -8.46
CA ASN A 57 -1.52 4.64 -7.42
C ASN A 57 -2.83 4.62 -6.63
N LEU A 58 -2.77 4.62 -5.29
CA LEU A 58 -3.96 4.69 -4.44
C LEU A 58 -3.73 5.62 -3.25
N THR A 59 -4.74 6.45 -2.94
CA THR A 59 -4.80 7.23 -1.69
C THR A 59 -6.10 6.93 -0.97
N ALA A 60 -6.03 6.53 0.30
CA ALA A 60 -7.16 6.20 1.15
C ALA A 60 -7.22 7.14 2.35
N GLY A 61 -8.43 7.63 2.65
CA GLY A 61 -8.75 8.28 3.92
C GLY A 61 -8.97 7.27 5.04
N TYR A 62 -9.36 7.74 6.22
CA TYR A 62 -9.67 6.90 7.37
C TYR A 62 -10.67 5.78 7.04
N GLY A 63 -10.39 4.55 7.48
CA GLY A 63 -11.29 3.40 7.37
C GLY A 63 -11.69 3.02 5.93
N SER A 64 -10.93 3.49 4.93
CA SER A 64 -11.28 3.27 3.52
C SER A 64 -10.82 1.90 3.03
N THR A 65 -11.56 1.33 2.09
CA THR A 65 -11.19 0.10 1.38
C THR A 65 -11.15 0.36 -0.12
N GLY A 66 -10.05 0.01 -0.80
CA GLY A 66 -9.90 0.26 -2.23
C GLY A 66 -9.06 -0.79 -2.96
N THR A 67 -9.43 -1.06 -4.21
CA THR A 67 -8.67 -1.95 -5.11
C THR A 67 -8.40 -1.26 -6.43
N ALA A 68 -7.13 -1.23 -6.86
CA ALA A 68 -6.73 -0.73 -8.18
C ALA A 68 -6.43 -1.89 -9.13
N GLY A 69 -6.87 -1.76 -10.39
CA GLY A 69 -6.38 -2.61 -11.48
C GLY A 69 -4.97 -2.20 -11.90
N ALA A 70 -4.35 -2.94 -12.81
CA ALA A 70 -3.05 -2.55 -13.35
C ALA A 70 -3.11 -1.12 -13.96
N ASP A 71 -2.04 -0.35 -13.75
CA ASP A 71 -1.89 1.03 -14.26
C ASP A 71 -3.02 1.99 -13.86
N SER A 72 -3.69 1.74 -12.74
CA SER A 72 -4.81 2.56 -12.25
C SER A 72 -4.35 3.64 -11.28
N SER A 73 -5.01 4.81 -11.26
CA SER A 73 -4.66 5.98 -10.41
C SER A 73 -5.83 6.51 -9.61
#